data_AF-A0A538SN39-F1
#
_entry.id   AF-A0A538SN39-F1
#
_cell.length_a   1.000
_cell.length_b   1.000
_cell.length_c   1.000
_cell.angle_alpha   90.00
_cell.angle_beta   90.00
_cell.angle_gamma   90.00
#
_symmetry.space_group_name_H-M   'P 1'
#
loop_
_entity.id
_entity.type
_entity.pdbx_description
1 polymer ?
#
loop_
_entity_poly.entity_id
_entity_poly.type
_entity_poly.pdbx_seq_one_letter_code
_entity_poly.pdbx_strand_id
1 'polypeptide(L)'
;MLICAPIRGPGSDGRSTRRMGVLLCGGFMGLSGSSFRLRKGVLRPIFPRTGAFVASGACTKPMKDNGKGQARRGPSARRAAVRPTRPVARFCMVCGGAMRSILEHGVRRRGCSRCGFIAYRNPVPACGVLIQRKGSILLARRGHEPLKNAWGIPAGFMEYGEHPEETAVREALEETGLKVRLTGLFGVYAGRDDPRTRAVLILYNARIAGGKLQPGDDAIELGYFPLDHLPRPMAFRAHREALRDLRRMNRERNR
;
A
#
# COMPACT_ATOMS: atom_id res chain seq x y z
N MET A 1 -9.14 9.98 10.48
CA MET A 1 -9.81 10.54 9.29
C MET A 1 -10.64 9.42 8.67
N LEU A 2 -11.88 9.21 9.13
CA LEU A 2 -12.84 8.31 8.49
C LEU A 2 -13.41 9.02 7.26
N ILE A 3 -13.38 8.38 6.10
CA ILE A 3 -14.02 8.90 4.89
C ILE A 3 -15.51 8.63 5.01
N CYS A 4 -16.30 9.63 5.41
CA CYS A 4 -17.75 9.61 5.20
C CYS A 4 -18.03 9.93 3.74
N ALA A 5 -18.33 8.91 2.93
CA ALA A 5 -18.94 9.11 1.63
C ALA A 5 -20.47 9.20 1.83
N PRO A 6 -21.15 10.26 1.36
CA PRO A 6 -22.61 10.31 1.42
C PRO A 6 -23.18 9.32 0.41
N ILE A 7 -23.84 8.26 0.89
CA ILE A 7 -24.68 7.40 0.07
C ILE A 7 -26.01 8.14 -0.11
N ARG A 8 -26.30 8.61 -1.34
CA ARG A 8 -27.63 9.08 -1.69
C ARG A 8 -28.51 7.87 -2.03
N GLY A 9 -29.47 7.57 -1.16
CA GLY A 9 -30.60 6.71 -1.51
C GLY A 9 -31.62 7.49 -2.37
N PRO A 10 -32.47 6.81 -3.16
CA PRO A 10 -33.55 7.46 -3.88
C PRO A 10 -34.60 7.94 -2.87
N GLY A 11 -34.75 9.25 -2.71
CA GLY A 11 -35.87 9.83 -1.98
C GLY A 11 -37.07 10.00 -2.91
N SER A 12 -38.16 9.30 -2.64
CA SER A 12 -39.48 9.77 -3.02
C SER A 12 -39.78 11.03 -2.20
N ASP A 13 -40.27 12.06 -2.86
CA ASP A 13 -40.73 13.35 -2.32
C ASP A 13 -39.66 14.46 -2.29
N GLY A 14 -39.69 15.28 -3.36
CA GLY A 14 -38.78 16.37 -3.67
C GLY A 14 -38.85 17.58 -2.74
N ARG A 15 -38.49 17.43 -1.46
CA ARG A 15 -38.09 18.54 -0.57
C ARG A 15 -36.89 18.16 0.29
N SER A 16 -35.72 18.67 -0.07
CA SER A 16 -34.47 18.55 0.70
C SER A 16 -34.56 19.38 1.99
N THR A 17 -34.83 18.75 3.12
CA THR A 17 -34.50 19.29 4.44
C THR A 17 -33.24 18.60 4.96
N ARG A 18 -32.17 19.38 5.19
CA ARG A 18 -30.94 18.87 5.78
C ARG A 18 -31.17 18.64 7.27
N ARG A 19 -31.39 17.39 7.69
CA ARG A 19 -31.19 17.00 9.09
C ARG A 19 -29.80 16.42 9.25
N MET A 20 -28.94 17.19 9.91
CA MET A 20 -27.60 16.76 10.32
C MET A 20 -27.77 15.95 11.61
N GLY A 21 -28.07 14.66 11.47
CA GLY A 21 -28.11 13.74 12.60
C GLY A 21 -26.70 13.36 13.02
N VAL A 22 -26.18 13.99 14.06
CA VAL A 22 -25.01 13.47 14.78
C VAL A 22 -25.53 12.36 15.69
N LEU A 23 -25.27 11.10 15.35
CA LEU A 23 -25.53 9.98 16.26
C LEU A 23 -24.45 10.02 17.36
N LEU A 24 -24.74 10.75 18.44
CA LEU A 24 -24.00 10.65 19.69
C LEU A 24 -24.46 9.37 20.39
N CYS A 25 -23.65 8.31 20.32
CA CYS A 25 -23.87 7.11 21.12
C CYS A 25 -23.26 7.33 22.50
N GLY A 26 -24.14 7.64 23.46
CA GLY A 26 -23.92 7.62 24.90
C GLY A 26 -25.24 8.01 25.55
N GLY A 27 -25.81 7.32 26.52
CA GLY A 27 -25.54 6.07 27.20
C GLY A 27 -26.72 5.86 28.15
N PHE A 28 -26.92 4.66 28.70
CA PHE A 28 -27.71 4.49 29.92
C PHE A 28 -27.12 3.40 30.80
N MET A 29 -27.33 3.62 32.10
CA MET A 29 -26.56 3.18 33.26
C MET A 29 -26.70 1.69 33.61
N GLY A 30 -25.63 1.16 34.19
CA GLY A 30 -25.61 -0.03 35.04
C GLY A 30 -24.36 0.05 35.94
N LEU A 31 -24.58 0.35 37.22
CA LEU A 31 -23.56 0.54 38.25
C LEU A 31 -22.92 -0.79 38.66
N SER A 32 -21.58 -0.83 38.81
CA SER A 32 -20.93 -1.25 40.06
C SER A 32 -19.40 -1.07 40.00
N GLY A 33 -18.89 -0.23 40.89
CA GLY A 33 -17.61 -0.36 41.62
C GLY A 33 -16.31 -0.60 40.84
N SER A 34 -15.48 0.44 40.73
CA SER A 34 -14.14 0.51 41.35
C SER A 34 -13.35 1.71 40.82
N SER A 35 -12.80 2.48 41.76
CA SER A 35 -12.13 3.77 41.61
C SER A 35 -11.03 3.80 40.54
N PHE A 36 -11.12 4.74 39.58
CA PHE A 36 -9.96 5.20 38.82
C PHE A 36 -9.95 6.72 38.72
N ARG A 37 -8.98 7.34 39.40
CA ARG A 37 -8.80 8.79 39.51
C ARG A 37 -8.00 9.28 38.29
N LEU A 38 -8.68 9.82 37.28
CA LEU A 38 -8.03 10.46 36.12
C LEU A 38 -7.64 11.92 36.44
N ARG A 39 -6.34 12.21 36.35
CA ARG A 39 -5.81 13.59 36.41
C ARG A 39 -6.25 14.36 35.15
N LYS A 40 -6.86 15.53 35.35
CA LYS A 40 -7.25 16.47 34.29
C LYS A 40 -5.99 17.08 33.65
N GLY A 41 -5.63 16.63 32.46
CA GLY A 41 -4.67 17.30 31.58
C GLY A 41 -5.40 18.13 30.53
N VAL A 42 -5.31 19.46 30.64
CA VAL A 42 -5.88 20.42 29.69
C VAL A 42 -4.97 20.48 28.47
N LEU A 43 -5.41 19.93 27.33
CA LEU A 43 -4.75 20.10 26.03
C LEU A 43 -5.40 21.29 25.30
N ARG A 44 -4.65 22.39 25.16
CA ARG A 44 -5.02 23.54 24.32
C ARG A 44 -4.69 23.24 22.84
N PRO A 45 -5.62 23.44 21.89
CA PRO A 45 -5.30 23.36 20.47
C PRO A 45 -4.54 24.62 20.02
N ILE A 46 -3.33 24.42 19.48
CA ILE A 46 -2.54 25.45 18.81
C ILE A 46 -3.05 25.53 17.36
N PHE A 47 -3.85 26.55 17.06
CA PHE A 47 -4.21 26.93 15.68
C PHE A 47 -3.12 27.83 15.09
N PRO A 48 -2.45 27.47 13.98
CA PRO A 48 -1.71 28.43 13.21
C PRO A 48 -2.67 29.34 12.42
N ARG A 49 -2.46 30.66 12.58
CA ARG A 49 -3.21 31.74 11.95
C ARG A 49 -3.11 31.69 10.42
N THR A 50 -4.23 31.98 9.78
CA THR A 50 -4.39 32.32 8.37
C THR A 50 -3.51 33.51 7.98
N GLY A 51 -2.58 33.30 7.04
CA GLY A 51 -1.81 34.34 6.36
C GLY A 51 -2.32 34.52 4.92
N ALA A 52 -2.62 35.76 4.58
CA ALA A 52 -3.31 36.21 3.39
C ALA A 52 -2.60 35.91 2.06
N PHE A 53 -3.43 35.67 1.04
CA PHE A 53 -3.09 35.73 -0.38
C PHE A 53 -2.60 37.13 -0.75
N VAL A 54 -1.48 37.20 -1.48
CA VAL A 54 -1.16 38.33 -2.36
C VAL A 54 -0.79 37.76 -3.72
N ALA A 55 -1.58 38.13 -4.72
CA ALA A 55 -1.32 37.87 -6.13
C ALA A 55 -0.47 39.02 -6.70
N SER A 56 0.57 38.69 -7.45
CA SER A 56 1.19 39.63 -8.39
C SER A 56 1.67 38.84 -9.61
N GLY A 57 1.01 39.10 -10.74
CA GLY A 57 1.39 38.56 -12.03
C GLY A 57 2.58 39.30 -12.62
N ALA A 58 3.35 38.60 -13.46
CA ALA A 58 4.09 39.21 -14.54
C ALA A 58 4.25 38.17 -15.65
N CYS A 59 3.55 38.45 -16.75
CA CYS A 59 3.65 37.76 -18.03
C CYS A 59 4.89 38.31 -18.75
N THR A 60 5.88 37.47 -19.04
CA THR A 60 7.00 37.83 -19.93
C THR A 60 7.08 36.83 -21.08
N LYS A 61 7.08 37.40 -22.29
CA LYS A 61 6.99 36.77 -23.61
C LYS A 61 8.13 35.76 -23.88
N PRO A 62 7.91 34.77 -24.77
CA PRO A 62 8.93 33.79 -25.12
C PRO A 62 10.00 34.39 -26.05
N MET A 63 11.26 34.13 -25.70
CA MET A 63 12.44 34.45 -26.50
C MET A 63 12.56 33.45 -27.65
N LYS A 64 12.70 33.96 -28.89
CA LYS A 64 12.94 33.14 -30.09
C LYS A 64 14.40 32.69 -30.09
N ASP A 65 14.63 31.38 -30.06
CA ASP A 65 15.96 30.79 -30.25
C ASP A 65 16.04 30.16 -31.63
N ASN A 66 16.84 30.78 -32.50
CA ASN A 66 17.18 30.30 -33.86
C ASN A 66 18.56 29.62 -33.78
N GLY A 67 18.59 28.39 -33.27
CA GLY A 67 19.80 27.57 -33.20
C GLY A 67 19.70 26.33 -34.08
N LYS A 68 20.23 26.39 -35.30
CA LYS A 68 20.45 25.22 -36.16
C LYS A 68 21.61 24.38 -35.60
N GLY A 69 21.31 23.44 -34.71
CA GLY A 69 22.25 22.43 -34.22
C GLY A 69 21.81 21.03 -34.65
N GLN A 70 22.54 20.41 -35.57
CA GLN A 70 22.30 19.03 -36.02
C GLN A 70 22.72 18.04 -34.92
N ALA A 71 21.78 17.67 -34.06
CA ALA A 71 21.96 16.57 -33.12
C ALA A 71 21.78 15.22 -33.84
N ARG A 72 22.89 14.48 -34.00
CA ARG A 72 22.90 13.10 -34.50
C ARG A 72 22.02 12.22 -33.61
N ARG A 73 20.89 11.75 -34.13
CA ARG A 73 19.97 10.85 -33.43
C ARG A 73 20.56 9.43 -33.44
N GLY A 74 21.21 9.03 -32.34
CA GLY A 74 21.45 7.63 -32.07
C GLY A 74 20.12 6.87 -31.91
N PRO A 75 20.08 5.55 -32.13
CA PRO A 75 18.85 4.78 -31.98
C PRO A 75 18.42 4.84 -30.52
N SER A 76 17.40 5.66 -30.25
CA SER A 76 16.65 5.64 -29.01
C SER A 76 16.08 4.25 -28.88
N ALA A 77 16.75 3.40 -28.10
CA ALA A 77 16.19 2.19 -27.56
C ALA A 77 14.92 2.64 -26.83
N ARG A 78 13.78 2.50 -27.52
CA ARG A 78 12.48 2.68 -26.90
C ARG A 78 12.44 1.64 -25.80
N ARG A 79 12.78 2.04 -24.56
CA ARG A 79 12.42 1.28 -23.38
C ARG A 79 10.93 1.02 -23.56
N ALA A 80 10.58 -0.24 -23.79
CA ALA A 80 9.19 -0.65 -23.92
C ALA A 80 8.46 -0.04 -22.73
N ALA A 81 7.58 0.93 -23.00
CA ALA A 81 6.86 1.63 -21.96
C ALA A 81 6.07 0.55 -21.21
N VAL A 82 6.46 0.30 -19.96
CA VAL A 82 5.79 -0.66 -19.08
C VAL A 82 4.30 -0.31 -19.08
N ARG A 83 3.45 -1.20 -19.61
CA ARG A 83 2.00 -1.01 -19.65
C ARG A 83 1.51 -0.65 -18.25
N PRO A 84 0.62 0.34 -18.08
CA PRO A 84 0.28 0.83 -16.76
C PRO A 84 -0.47 -0.23 -15.93
N THR A 85 0.15 -0.67 -14.82
CA THR A 85 -0.26 -0.85 -13.39
C THR A 85 -1.73 -1.11 -12.96
N ARG A 86 -2.71 -1.20 -13.86
CA ARG A 86 -4.11 -1.67 -13.73
C ARG A 86 -4.93 -1.05 -14.88
N PRO A 87 -5.86 -1.78 -15.51
CA PRO A 87 -6.72 -1.24 -16.55
C PRO A 87 -7.46 0.02 -16.08
N VAL A 88 -7.51 1.05 -16.94
CA VAL A 88 -8.27 2.27 -16.65
C VAL A 88 -9.75 1.96 -16.83
N ALA A 89 -10.55 2.14 -15.77
CA ALA A 89 -12.00 1.94 -15.84
C ALA A 89 -12.62 2.83 -16.95
N ARG A 90 -13.20 2.18 -17.96
CA ARG A 90 -13.90 2.82 -19.10
C ARG A 90 -15.38 3.02 -18.81
N PHE A 91 -15.98 2.10 -18.06
CA PHE A 91 -17.38 2.12 -17.65
C PHE A 91 -17.51 2.05 -16.13
N CYS A 92 -18.58 2.62 -15.60
CA CYS A 92 -18.86 2.66 -14.18
C CYS A 92 -19.39 1.30 -13.71
N MET A 93 -18.77 0.72 -12.69
CA MET A 93 -19.21 -0.54 -12.08
C MET A 93 -20.55 -0.46 -11.35
N VAL A 94 -21.06 0.75 -11.08
CA VAL A 94 -22.35 0.97 -10.40
C VAL A 94 -23.51 1.12 -11.37
N CYS A 95 -23.34 1.85 -12.48
CA CYS A 95 -24.46 2.23 -13.36
C CYS A 95 -24.19 2.05 -14.87
N GLY A 96 -23.05 1.48 -15.26
CA GLY A 96 -22.66 1.29 -16.66
C GLY A 96 -22.27 2.56 -17.43
N GLY A 97 -22.41 3.76 -16.84
CA GLY A 97 -22.09 5.02 -17.49
C GLY A 97 -20.60 5.16 -17.85
N ALA A 98 -20.30 5.90 -18.92
CA ALA A 98 -18.92 6.16 -19.34
C ALA A 98 -18.13 6.92 -18.26
N MET A 99 -16.91 6.44 -17.98
CA MET A 99 -16.00 7.07 -17.02
C MET A 99 -15.21 8.20 -17.71
N ARG A 100 -14.96 9.29 -17.00
CA ARG A 100 -14.20 10.45 -17.46
C ARG A 100 -13.09 10.81 -16.47
N SER A 101 -12.14 11.64 -16.92
CA SER A 101 -11.15 12.22 -16.03
C SER A 101 -11.79 13.41 -15.31
N ILE A 102 -11.86 13.37 -13.98
CA ILE A 102 -12.42 14.42 -13.13
C ILE A 102 -11.35 14.94 -12.18
N LEU A 103 -11.42 16.23 -11.83
CA LEU A 103 -10.54 16.84 -10.85
C LEU A 103 -11.23 16.82 -9.49
N GLU A 104 -10.68 16.09 -8.53
CA GLU A 104 -11.22 15.99 -7.18
C GLU A 104 -10.07 16.22 -6.18
N HIS A 105 -10.21 17.22 -5.31
CA HIS A 105 -9.15 17.61 -4.36
C HIS A 105 -7.76 17.80 -5.01
N GLY A 106 -7.72 18.46 -6.18
CA GLY A 106 -6.46 18.71 -6.91
C GLY A 106 -5.86 17.49 -7.63
N VAL A 107 -6.48 16.31 -7.54
CA VAL A 107 -6.00 15.08 -8.17
C VAL A 107 -6.95 14.64 -9.27
N ARG A 108 -6.40 14.29 -10.45
CA ARG A 108 -7.18 13.72 -11.55
C ARG A 108 -7.50 12.25 -11.27
N ARG A 109 -8.79 11.92 -11.22
CA ARG A 109 -9.30 10.55 -11.00
C ARG A 109 -10.26 10.15 -12.12
N ARG A 110 -10.53 8.85 -12.20
CA ARG A 110 -11.60 8.35 -13.07
C ARG A 110 -12.92 8.44 -12.31
N GLY A 111 -13.87 9.19 -12.83
CA GLY A 111 -15.19 9.35 -12.23
C GLY A 111 -16.31 9.17 -13.23
N CYS A 112 -17.48 8.78 -12.74
CA CYS A 112 -18.69 8.63 -13.53
C CYS A 112 -19.47 9.95 -13.54
N SER A 113 -19.71 10.51 -14.73
CA SER A 113 -20.53 11.72 -14.86
C SER A 113 -22.03 11.48 -14.63
N ARG A 114 -22.48 10.23 -14.59
CA ARG A 114 -23.90 9.86 -14.40
C ARG A 114 -24.29 9.75 -12.93
N CYS A 115 -23.54 8.99 -12.14
CA CYS A 115 -23.86 8.74 -10.73
C CYS A 115 -22.86 9.34 -9.73
N GLY A 116 -21.78 9.99 -10.21
CA GLY A 116 -20.75 10.59 -9.34
C GLY A 116 -19.74 9.59 -8.76
N PHE A 117 -19.84 8.30 -9.07
CA PHE A 117 -18.89 7.29 -8.58
C PHE A 117 -17.44 7.60 -8.96
N ILE A 118 -16.52 7.49 -8.01
CA ILE A 118 -15.07 7.70 -8.18
C ILE A 118 -14.34 6.36 -8.13
N ALA A 119 -13.67 5.99 -9.21
CA ALA A 119 -12.81 4.81 -9.25
C ALA A 119 -11.40 5.16 -8.73
N TYR A 120 -11.21 5.00 -7.42
CA TYR A 120 -9.90 5.17 -6.79
C TYR A 120 -8.91 4.09 -7.28
N ARG A 121 -7.67 4.52 -7.54
CA ARG A 121 -6.55 3.62 -7.87
C ARG A 121 -5.69 3.42 -6.62
N ASN A 122 -6.17 2.56 -5.73
CA ASN A 122 -5.48 2.27 -4.48
C ASN A 122 -4.37 1.22 -4.71
N PRO A 123 -3.19 1.36 -4.06
CA PRO A 123 -2.27 0.25 -3.89
C PRO A 123 -2.97 -0.92 -3.19
N VAL A 124 -2.57 -2.14 -3.52
CA VAL A 124 -3.10 -3.36 -2.91
C VAL A 124 -2.28 -3.70 -1.66
N PRO A 125 -2.88 -3.93 -0.49
CA PRO A 125 -2.16 -4.44 0.66
C PRO A 125 -1.61 -5.84 0.38
N ALA A 126 -0.37 -6.07 0.75
CA ALA A 126 0.29 -7.37 0.72
C ALA A 126 0.98 -7.59 2.07
N CYS A 127 0.96 -8.82 2.56
CA CYS A 127 1.50 -9.16 3.88
C CYS A 127 2.47 -10.33 3.75
N GLY A 128 3.51 -10.33 4.58
CA GLY A 128 4.53 -11.38 4.55
C GLY A 128 5.32 -11.50 5.84
N VAL A 129 6.22 -12.48 5.86
CA VAL A 129 6.95 -12.86 7.07
C VAL A 129 8.47 -12.90 6.90
N LEU A 130 9.17 -12.40 7.92
CA LEU A 130 10.61 -12.54 8.06
C LEU A 130 10.92 -13.69 9.02
N ILE A 131 11.32 -14.84 8.46
CA ILE A 131 11.71 -16.03 9.24
C ILE A 131 13.23 -16.12 9.26
N GLN A 132 13.83 -15.78 10.39
CA GLN A 132 15.28 -15.80 10.57
C GLN A 132 15.73 -17.07 11.30
N ARG A 133 16.88 -17.64 10.88
CA ARG A 133 17.53 -18.78 11.52
C ARG A 133 19.05 -18.62 11.46
N LYS A 134 19.71 -18.55 12.62
CA LYS A 134 21.18 -18.49 12.75
C LYS A 134 21.84 -17.44 11.83
N GLY A 135 21.29 -16.22 11.77
CA GLY A 135 21.83 -15.14 10.93
C GLY A 135 21.43 -15.20 9.45
N SER A 136 20.71 -16.23 9.03
CA SER A 136 20.14 -16.36 7.69
C SER A 136 18.65 -16.04 7.68
N ILE A 137 18.14 -15.62 6.52
CA ILE A 137 16.72 -15.33 6.26
C ILE A 137 16.16 -16.36 5.27
N LEU A 138 14.94 -16.83 5.51
CA LEU A 138 14.21 -17.65 4.54
C LEU A 138 13.72 -16.78 3.37
N LEU A 139 14.01 -17.21 2.15
CA LEU A 139 13.49 -16.62 0.92
C LEU A 139 12.84 -17.69 0.05
N ALA A 140 11.91 -17.25 -0.80
CA ALA A 140 11.23 -18.07 -1.79
C ALA A 140 11.59 -17.60 -3.21
N ARG A 141 11.87 -18.55 -4.11
CA ARG A 141 12.11 -18.27 -5.52
C ARG A 141 10.81 -18.38 -6.30
N ARG A 142 10.48 -17.33 -7.05
CA ARG A 142 9.23 -17.22 -7.81
C ARG A 142 9.22 -18.13 -9.05
N GLY A 143 8.12 -18.85 -9.26
CA GLY A 143 7.85 -19.71 -10.43
C GLY A 143 7.22 -19.00 -11.62
N HIS A 144 6.61 -17.83 -11.40
CA HIS A 144 5.78 -17.13 -12.37
C HIS A 144 6.21 -15.68 -12.61
N GLU A 145 5.84 -15.15 -13.78
CA GLU A 145 6.00 -13.73 -14.10
C GLU A 145 5.05 -12.85 -13.27
N PRO A 146 5.43 -11.60 -12.93
CA PRO A 146 6.70 -10.95 -13.25
C PRO A 146 7.86 -11.46 -12.39
N LEU A 147 9.07 -11.31 -12.91
CA LEU A 147 10.32 -11.63 -12.22
C LEU A 147 10.43 -13.11 -11.86
N LYS A 148 10.10 -13.99 -12.81
CA LYS A 148 10.33 -15.43 -12.66
C LYS A 148 11.80 -15.68 -12.29
N ASN A 149 12.04 -16.67 -11.42
CA ASN A 149 13.34 -17.03 -10.85
C ASN A 149 13.97 -16.00 -9.90
N ALA A 150 13.30 -14.88 -9.61
CA ALA A 150 13.76 -13.95 -8.59
C ALA A 150 13.39 -14.44 -7.19
N TRP A 151 14.26 -14.16 -6.21
CA TRP A 151 14.07 -14.48 -4.81
C TRP A 151 13.37 -13.35 -4.06
N GLY A 152 12.42 -13.69 -3.21
CA GLY A 152 11.66 -12.74 -2.41
C GLY A 152 11.44 -13.24 -0.99
N ILE A 153 11.05 -12.30 -0.13
CA ILE A 153 10.46 -12.60 1.19
C ILE A 153 9.09 -13.24 0.94
N PRO A 154 8.74 -14.35 1.62
CA PRO A 154 7.41 -14.94 1.48
C PRO A 154 6.31 -13.94 1.81
N ALA A 155 5.44 -13.66 0.83
CA ALA A 155 4.42 -12.61 0.91
C ALA A 155 3.45 -12.66 -0.28
N GLY A 156 2.17 -12.39 -0.01
CA GLY A 156 1.15 -12.26 -1.03
C GLY A 156 0.09 -11.22 -0.69
N PHE A 157 -0.95 -11.14 -1.52
CA PHE A 157 -1.98 -10.12 -1.39
C PHE A 157 -2.96 -10.46 -0.27
N MET A 158 -3.40 -9.42 0.43
CA MET A 158 -4.42 -9.54 1.47
C MET A 158 -5.80 -9.71 0.84
N GLU A 159 -6.52 -10.74 1.27
CA GLU A 159 -7.90 -10.97 0.86
C GLU A 159 -8.87 -10.00 1.55
N TYR A 160 -10.03 -9.77 0.93
CA TYR A 160 -10.94 -8.67 1.33
C TYR A 160 -11.38 -8.70 2.81
N GLY A 161 -11.51 -9.90 3.39
CA GLY A 161 -11.97 -10.09 4.77
C GLY A 161 -10.86 -10.35 5.79
N GLU A 162 -9.59 -10.41 5.37
CA GLU A 162 -8.49 -10.81 6.24
C GLU A 162 -7.90 -9.65 7.03
N HIS A 163 -7.49 -9.94 8.26
CA HIS A 163 -6.53 -9.10 8.97
C HIS A 163 -5.13 -9.23 8.36
N PRO A 164 -4.29 -8.17 8.37
CA PRO A 164 -2.93 -8.24 7.83
C PRO A 164 -2.08 -9.37 8.44
N GLU A 165 -2.25 -9.64 9.73
CA GLU A 165 -1.62 -10.74 10.45
C GLU A 165 -2.05 -12.11 9.91
N GLU A 166 -3.35 -12.29 9.63
CA GLU A 166 -3.91 -13.53 9.10
C GLU A 166 -3.37 -13.81 7.70
N THR A 167 -3.33 -12.79 6.83
CA THR A 167 -2.70 -12.87 5.52
C THR A 167 -1.24 -13.30 5.65
N ALA A 168 -0.45 -12.67 6.52
CA ALA A 168 0.96 -13.02 6.69
C ALA A 168 1.15 -14.49 7.14
N VAL A 169 0.28 -15.00 8.01
CA VAL A 169 0.32 -16.41 8.46
C VAL A 169 -0.12 -17.37 7.35
N ARG A 170 -1.18 -17.04 6.60
CA ARG A 170 -1.67 -17.84 5.47
C ARG A 170 -0.60 -17.95 4.38
N GLU A 171 -0.08 -16.82 3.92
CA GLU A 171 0.94 -16.75 2.87
C GLU A 171 2.21 -17.53 3.26
N ALA A 172 2.63 -17.43 4.54
CA ALA A 172 3.74 -18.22 5.05
C ALA A 172 3.49 -19.74 4.91
N LEU A 173 2.28 -20.19 5.21
CA LEU A 173 1.91 -21.60 5.09
C LEU A 173 1.83 -22.05 3.63
N GLU A 174 1.20 -21.25 2.77
CA GLU A 174 0.98 -21.56 1.36
C GLU A 174 2.30 -21.61 0.57
N GLU A 175 3.17 -20.62 0.72
CA GLU A 175 4.42 -20.55 -0.04
C GLU A 175 5.54 -21.43 0.53
N THR A 176 5.52 -21.70 1.85
CA THR A 176 6.65 -22.35 2.53
C THR A 176 6.35 -23.66 3.26
N GLY A 177 5.08 -24.02 3.41
CA GLY A 177 4.64 -25.17 4.21
C GLY A 177 4.85 -25.02 5.73
N LEU A 178 5.30 -23.85 6.19
CA LEU A 178 5.59 -23.59 7.60
C LEU A 178 4.41 -22.92 8.30
N LYS A 179 4.04 -23.46 9.46
CA LYS A 179 3.17 -22.77 10.40
C LYS A 179 4.02 -21.81 11.22
N VAL A 180 3.60 -20.56 11.31
CA VAL A 180 4.38 -19.51 11.98
C VAL A 180 3.59 -18.83 13.08
N ARG A 181 4.32 -18.32 14.08
CA ARG A 181 3.80 -17.37 15.08
C ARG A 181 4.46 -16.03 14.86
N LEU A 182 3.66 -15.00 14.62
CA LEU A 182 4.15 -13.63 14.48
C LEU A 182 4.65 -13.13 15.83
N THR A 183 5.80 -12.44 15.83
CA THR A 183 6.43 -11.87 17.01
C THR A 183 6.40 -10.34 17.03
N GLY A 184 5.81 -9.72 16.01
CA GLY A 184 5.64 -8.27 15.92
C GLY A 184 5.76 -7.74 14.50
N LEU A 185 5.16 -6.58 14.25
CA LEU A 185 5.31 -5.83 13.01
C LEU A 185 6.79 -5.43 12.84
N PHE A 186 7.36 -5.72 11.68
CA PHE A 186 8.71 -5.30 11.32
C PHE A 186 8.70 -3.93 10.62
N GLY A 187 7.88 -3.77 9.58
CA GLY A 187 7.85 -2.54 8.80
C GLY A 187 6.86 -2.56 7.65
N VAL A 188 6.68 -1.40 7.03
CA VAL A 188 5.76 -1.18 5.91
C VAL A 188 6.50 -0.53 4.76
N TYR A 189 6.41 -1.12 3.57
CA TYR A 189 7.20 -0.76 2.40
C TYR A 189 6.32 -0.50 1.18
N ALA A 190 6.71 0.46 0.34
CA ALA A 190 5.96 0.79 -0.87
C ALA A 190 6.43 -0.06 -2.06
N GLY A 191 5.59 -0.99 -2.52
CA GLY A 191 5.79 -1.74 -3.76
C GLY A 191 5.41 -0.89 -4.98
N ARG A 192 6.42 -0.48 -5.76
CA ARG A 192 6.23 0.46 -6.89
C ARG A 192 6.64 -0.11 -8.25
N ASP A 193 7.39 -1.21 -8.25
CA ASP A 193 8.03 -1.80 -9.42
C ASP A 193 7.40 -3.13 -9.89
N ASP A 194 6.28 -3.55 -9.30
CA ASP A 194 5.45 -4.62 -9.87
C ASP A 194 4.61 -4.04 -11.03
N PRO A 195 4.72 -4.56 -12.27
CA PRO A 195 3.95 -4.09 -13.41
C PRO A 195 2.43 -4.33 -13.27
N ARG A 196 2.01 -5.31 -12.46
CA ARG A 196 0.61 -5.71 -12.28
C ARG A 196 -0.15 -4.71 -11.42
N THR A 197 0.44 -4.28 -10.30
CA THR A 197 -0.18 -3.35 -9.35
C THR A 197 0.86 -2.66 -8.49
N ARG A 198 0.48 -1.52 -7.89
CA ARG A 198 1.23 -0.98 -6.74
C ARG A 198 0.81 -1.73 -5.49
N ALA A 199 1.74 -1.93 -4.57
CA ALA A 199 1.47 -2.62 -3.31
C ALA A 199 1.91 -1.79 -2.10
N VAL A 200 1.28 -2.06 -0.96
CA VAL A 200 1.81 -1.71 0.37
C VAL A 200 2.18 -3.03 1.01
N LEU A 201 3.48 -3.30 1.12
CA LEU A 201 4.01 -4.54 1.69
C LEU A 201 4.19 -4.36 3.20
N ILE A 202 3.42 -5.11 3.98
CA ILE A 202 3.46 -5.14 5.44
C ILE A 202 4.21 -6.41 5.85
N LEU A 203 5.29 -6.26 6.62
CA LEU A 203 6.13 -7.39 7.01
C LEU A 203 6.11 -7.58 8.51
N TYR A 204 6.01 -8.84 8.93
CA TYR A 204 6.05 -9.25 10.33
C TYR A 204 7.29 -10.11 10.61
N ASN A 205 7.89 -9.95 11.78
CA ASN A 205 8.84 -10.93 12.29
C ASN A 205 8.08 -12.20 12.70
N ALA A 206 8.62 -13.37 12.38
CA ALA A 206 7.95 -14.63 12.67
C ALA A 206 8.92 -15.71 13.18
N ARG A 207 8.41 -16.60 14.02
CA ARG A 207 9.07 -17.85 14.44
C ARG A 207 8.28 -19.04 13.94
N ILE A 208 8.99 -20.11 13.56
CA ILE A 208 8.37 -21.37 13.16
C ILE A 208 7.69 -21.98 14.38
N ALA A 209 6.42 -22.32 14.23
CA ALA A 209 5.59 -23.02 15.22
C ALA A 209 5.28 -24.46 14.81
N GLY A 210 5.53 -24.83 13.55
CA GLY A 210 5.38 -26.19 13.03
C GLY A 210 5.41 -26.23 11.51
N GLY A 211 4.97 -27.36 10.93
CA GLY A 211 4.98 -27.59 9.48
C GLY A 211 6.31 -28.13 8.97
N LYS A 212 6.40 -28.32 7.65
CA LYS A 212 7.57 -28.85 6.95
C LYS A 212 7.94 -27.88 5.84
N LEU A 213 9.22 -27.52 5.78
CA LEU A 213 9.71 -26.63 4.74
C LEU A 213 9.56 -27.29 3.37
N GLN A 214 8.64 -26.78 2.56
CA GLN A 214 8.41 -27.20 1.19
C GLN A 214 7.89 -26.01 0.38
N PRO A 215 8.38 -25.80 -0.86
CA PRO A 215 7.80 -24.79 -1.73
C PRO A 215 6.34 -25.14 -2.02
N GLY A 216 5.50 -24.12 -2.09
CA GLY A 216 4.10 -24.23 -2.48
C GLY A 216 3.64 -22.98 -3.22
N ASP A 217 2.43 -23.06 -3.79
CA ASP A 217 1.83 -22.01 -4.61
C ASP A 217 2.78 -21.49 -5.71
N ASP A 218 3.07 -20.19 -5.73
CA ASP A 218 3.95 -19.55 -6.70
C ASP A 218 5.46 -19.79 -6.44
N ALA A 219 5.82 -20.40 -5.31
CA ALA A 219 7.21 -20.69 -4.95
C ALA A 219 7.68 -22.01 -5.57
N ILE A 220 8.85 -21.98 -6.23
CA ILE A 220 9.47 -23.18 -6.83
C ILE A 220 10.70 -23.65 -6.07
N GLU A 221 11.23 -22.82 -5.16
CA GLU A 221 12.38 -23.16 -4.34
C GLU A 221 12.37 -22.32 -3.06
N LEU A 222 12.88 -22.88 -1.97
CA LEU A 222 13.05 -22.20 -0.69
C LEU A 222 14.50 -22.33 -0.23
N GLY A 223 15.05 -21.27 0.36
CA GLY A 223 16.42 -21.28 0.83
C GLY A 223 16.66 -20.31 1.98
N TYR A 224 17.53 -20.72 2.90
CA TYR A 224 18.06 -19.84 3.95
C TYR A 224 19.36 -19.20 3.47
N PHE A 225 19.39 -17.87 3.42
CA PHE A 225 20.55 -17.13 2.94
C PHE A 225 21.08 -16.17 4.00
N PRO A 226 22.40 -16.08 4.21
CA PRO A 226 22.98 -15.04 5.05
C PRO A 226 22.60 -13.65 4.53
N LEU A 227 22.28 -12.70 5.42
CA LEU A 227 21.93 -11.32 5.01
C LEU A 227 23.08 -10.58 4.31
N ASP A 228 24.33 -11.01 4.53
CA ASP A 228 25.50 -10.50 3.83
C ASP A 228 25.72 -11.15 2.45
N HIS A 229 25.07 -12.28 2.16
CA HIS A 229 25.18 -13.06 0.93
C HIS A 229 23.80 -13.48 0.40
N LEU A 230 22.99 -12.49 0.01
CA LEU A 230 21.67 -12.72 -0.56
C LEU A 230 21.76 -13.23 -2.01
N PRO A 231 20.84 -14.13 -2.43
CA PRO A 231 20.82 -14.66 -3.78
C PRO A 231 20.43 -13.57 -4.79
N ARG A 232 20.66 -13.84 -6.08
CA ARG A 232 20.24 -12.98 -7.19
C ARG A 232 19.55 -13.79 -8.28
N PRO A 233 18.58 -13.20 -9.01
CA PRO A 233 18.04 -11.84 -8.83
C PRO A 233 17.09 -11.73 -7.63
N MET A 234 16.97 -10.54 -7.03
CA MET A 234 16.02 -10.27 -5.94
C MET A 234 14.73 -9.61 -6.47
N ALA A 235 13.59 -10.16 -6.09
CA ALA A 235 12.26 -9.71 -6.48
C ALA A 235 11.92 -8.36 -5.82
N PHE A 236 11.44 -7.42 -6.65
CA PHE A 236 10.90 -6.12 -6.27
C PHE A 236 11.77 -5.24 -5.36
N ARG A 237 11.52 -3.94 -5.36
CA ARG A 237 12.30 -2.97 -4.57
C ARG A 237 11.98 -3.08 -3.08
N ALA A 238 10.73 -3.28 -2.73
CA ALA A 238 10.27 -3.34 -1.34
C ALA A 238 10.97 -4.45 -0.53
N HIS A 239 11.17 -5.64 -1.11
CA HIS A 239 11.87 -6.73 -0.43
C HIS A 239 13.35 -6.40 -0.22
N ARG A 240 14.02 -5.78 -1.22
CA ARG A 240 15.42 -5.36 -1.09
C ARG A 240 15.60 -4.29 -0.01
N GLU A 241 14.66 -3.36 0.10
CA GLU A 241 14.66 -2.34 1.16
C GLU A 241 14.47 -2.97 2.54
N ALA A 242 13.47 -3.86 2.68
CA ALA A 242 13.22 -4.57 3.94
C ALA A 242 14.43 -5.40 4.41
N LEU A 243 15.07 -6.15 3.51
CA LEU A 243 16.25 -6.95 3.85
C LEU A 243 17.46 -6.09 4.23
N ARG A 244 17.61 -4.90 3.62
CA ARG A 244 18.64 -3.93 3.99
C ARG A 244 18.40 -3.40 5.41
N ASP A 245 17.17 -3.04 5.73
CA ASP A 245 16.81 -2.58 7.08
C ASP A 245 17.00 -3.69 8.11
N LEU A 246 16.61 -4.93 7.78
CA LEU A 246 16.79 -6.08 8.65
C LEU A 246 18.28 -6.30 8.97
N ARG A 247 19.15 -6.23 7.95
CA ARG A 247 20.61 -6.34 8.12
C ARG A 247 21.15 -5.22 9.02
N ARG A 248 20.67 -3.99 8.86
CA ARG A 248 21.06 -2.85 9.72
C ARG A 248 20.67 -3.11 11.17
N MET A 249 19.40 -3.46 11.42
CA MET A 249 18.88 -3.69 12.77
C MET A 249 19.58 -4.86 13.48
N ASN A 250 19.89 -5.96 12.76
CA ASN A 250 20.62 -7.08 13.35
C ASN A 250 22.05 -6.70 13.76
N ARG A 251 22.71 -5.82 13.02
CA ARG A 251 24.05 -5.31 13.38
C ARG A 251 24.00 -4.43 14.61
N GLU A 252 22.97 -3.59 14.73
CA GLU A 252 22.77 -2.73 15.90
C GLU A 252 22.46 -3.54 17.16
N ARG A 253 21.73 -4.65 17.02
CA ARG A 253 21.36 -5.53 18.14
C ARG A 253 22.49 -6.45 18.62
N ASN A 254 23.50 -6.67 17.78
CA ASN A 254 24.67 -7.50 18.08
C ASN A 254 25.90 -6.66 18.49
N ARG A 255 25.74 -5.34 18.60
CA ARG A 255 26.71 -4.41 19.20
C ARG A 255 26.37 -4.23 20.67
#